data_AF-A0A3M1LFG2-F1
#
_entry.id   AF-A0A3M1LFG2-F1
#
_cell.length_a   1.000
_cell.length_b   1.000
_cell.length_c   1.000
_cell.angle_alpha   90.00
_cell.angle_beta   90.00
_cell.angle_gamma   90.00
#
_symmetry.space_group_name_H-M   'P 1'
#
loop_
_entity.id
_entity.type
_entity.pdbx_description
1 polymer ?
#
loop_
_entity_poly.entity_id
_entity_poly.type
_entity_poly.pdbx_seq_one_letter_code
_entity_poly.pdbx_strand_id
1 'polypeptide(L)'
;LMIDLLKKGRIASNDMLIELYDMNFEGLIDLIKPDYVIGLSRIGRPSNAELIAKKEGMIAIGGFPRGHFSNVIANNINELASISRYALDTHVVCSRIVYEFEKQLIR
;
A
#
# COMPACT_ATOMS: atom_id res chain seq x y z
N LEU A 1 6.60 -19.81 -8.73
CA LEU A 1 6.72 -18.79 -7.66
C LEU A 1 5.42 -18.62 -6.86
N MET A 2 4.41 -17.84 -7.31
CA MET A 2 3.21 -17.57 -6.48
C MET A 2 2.42 -18.83 -6.11
N ILE A 3 2.28 -19.78 -7.05
CA ILE A 3 1.64 -21.09 -6.77
C ILE A 3 2.43 -21.86 -5.70
N ASP A 4 3.76 -21.81 -5.76
CA ASP A 4 4.61 -22.50 -4.80
C ASP A 4 4.52 -21.85 -3.42
N LEU A 5 4.48 -20.51 -3.35
CA LEU A 5 4.29 -19.77 -2.11
C LEU A 5 2.97 -20.14 -1.45
N LEU A 6 1.87 -20.15 -2.20
CA LEU A 6 0.55 -20.50 -1.66
C LEU A 6 0.46 -21.96 -1.18
N LYS A 7 1.21 -22.88 -1.80
CA LYS A 7 1.25 -24.29 -1.39
C LYS A 7 2.17 -24.56 -0.21
N LYS A 8 3.31 -23.87 -0.15
CA LYS A 8 4.39 -24.17 0.81
C LYS A 8 4.42 -23.19 1.98
N GLY A 9 3.72 -22.06 1.89
CA GLY A 9 3.75 -20.98 2.87
C GLY A 9 5.05 -20.17 2.89
N ARG A 10 6.09 -20.59 2.18
CA ARG A 10 7.39 -19.91 2.15
C ARG A 10 8.18 -20.17 0.88
N ILE A 11 8.99 -19.20 0.48
CA ILE A 11 10.01 -19.28 -0.56
C ILE A 11 11.34 -18.84 0.06
N ALA A 12 12.34 -19.71 -0.01
CA ALA A 12 13.68 -19.46 0.51
C ALA A 12 14.72 -19.89 -0.53
N SER A 13 15.88 -19.23 -0.48
CA SER A 13 17.10 -19.69 -1.14
C SER A 13 18.09 -20.10 -0.03
N ASN A 14 19.15 -19.33 0.19
CA ASN A 14 19.97 -19.42 1.41
C ASN A 14 19.25 -18.79 2.62
N ASP A 15 18.53 -17.69 2.38
CA ASP A 15 17.72 -16.98 3.36
C ASP A 15 16.23 -17.03 3.01
N MET A 16 15.38 -16.72 3.98
CA MET A 16 13.94 -16.55 3.76
C MET A 16 13.70 -15.29 2.91
N LEU A 17 13.02 -15.45 1.76
CA LEU A 17 12.74 -14.35 0.83
C LEU A 17 11.28 -13.91 0.89
N ILE A 18 10.34 -14.86 0.95
CA ILE A 18 8.90 -14.60 1.02
C ILE A 18 8.26 -15.60 1.96
N GLU A 19 7.43 -15.12 2.88
CA GLU A 19 6.66 -15.93 3.82
C GLU A 19 5.19 -15.48 3.82
N LEU A 20 4.30 -16.46 3.88
CA LEU A 20 2.86 -16.25 3.92
C LEU A 20 2.39 -16.32 5.37
N TYR A 21 1.76 -15.26 5.83
CA TYR A 21 1.14 -15.18 7.16
C TYR A 21 -0.38 -15.27 7.02
N ASP A 22 -1.01 -16.12 7.83
CA ASP A 22 -2.48 -16.13 7.96
C ASP A 22 -2.89 -14.93 8.82
N MET A 23 -3.22 -13.83 8.16
CA MET A 23 -3.38 -12.52 8.79
C MET A 23 -4.37 -11.65 8.00
N ASN A 24 -5.15 -10.85 8.72
CA ASN A 24 -6.01 -9.83 8.13
C ASN A 24 -5.29 -8.46 8.12
N PHE A 25 -5.95 -7.44 7.56
CA PHE A 25 -5.32 -6.12 7.43
C PHE A 25 -5.07 -5.41 8.77
N GLU A 26 -5.95 -5.60 9.75
CA GLU A 26 -5.79 -5.06 11.11
C GLU A 26 -4.56 -5.68 11.79
N GLY A 27 -4.41 -7.01 11.72
CA GLY A 27 -3.22 -7.70 12.22
C GLY A 27 -1.93 -7.25 11.54
N LEU A 28 -1.99 -6.85 10.27
CA LEU A 28 -0.83 -6.27 9.58
C LEU A 28 -0.46 -4.89 10.12
N ILE A 29 -1.46 -4.06 10.42
CA ILE A 29 -1.25 -2.75 11.05
C ILE A 29 -0.69 -2.93 12.46
N ASP A 30 -1.20 -3.87 13.24
CA ASP A 30 -0.70 -4.17 14.59
C ASP A 30 0.74 -4.70 14.60
N LEU A 31 1.14 -5.41 13.54
CA LEU A 31 2.51 -5.90 13.36
C LEU A 31 3.48 -4.76 13.00
N ILE A 32 3.12 -3.94 12.02
CA ILE A 32 3.99 -2.85 11.51
C ILE A 32 4.00 -1.65 12.48
N LYS A 33 2.89 -1.42 13.19
CA LYS A 33 2.64 -0.29 14.08
C LYS A 33 2.92 1.07 13.43
N PRO A 34 2.33 1.38 12.26
CA PRO A 34 2.49 2.69 11.67
C PRO A 34 1.76 3.76 12.49
N ASP A 35 2.36 4.94 12.65
CA ASP A 35 1.72 6.08 13.33
C ASP A 35 0.52 6.64 12.54
N TYR A 36 0.50 6.41 11.22
CA TYR A 36 -0.55 6.88 10.32
C TYR A 36 -0.68 5.97 9.08
N VAL A 37 -1.91 5.69 8.68
CA VAL A 37 -2.25 4.86 7.51
C VAL A 37 -3.02 5.69 6.49
N ILE A 38 -2.46 5.81 5.28
CA ILE A 38 -3.06 6.54 4.16
C ILE A 38 -3.52 5.54 3.11
N GLY A 39 -4.80 5.57 2.76
CA GLY A 39 -5.34 4.79 1.66
C GLY A 39 -5.42 5.61 0.38
N LEU A 40 -4.74 5.18 -0.69
CA LEU A 40 -4.88 5.83 -1.99
C LEU A 40 -6.13 5.32 -2.72
N SER A 41 -7.06 6.24 -2.99
CA SER A 41 -8.34 5.94 -3.60
C SER A 41 -8.90 7.12 -4.36
N ARG A 42 -9.58 6.84 -5.49
CA ARG A 42 -10.22 7.87 -6.34
C ARG A 42 -11.33 8.64 -5.62
N ILE A 43 -11.93 8.05 -4.58
CA ILE A 43 -12.97 8.68 -3.75
C ILE A 43 -12.39 9.39 -2.52
N GLY A 44 -11.07 9.40 -2.37
CA GLY A 44 -10.38 10.13 -1.31
C GLY A 44 -10.36 11.64 -1.55
N ARG A 45 -9.94 12.39 -0.54
CA ARG A 45 -9.75 13.85 -0.66
C ARG A 45 -8.69 14.16 -1.73
N PRO A 46 -8.92 15.14 -2.63
CA PRO A 46 -7.92 15.54 -3.62
C PRO A 46 -6.61 15.95 -2.95
N SER A 47 -5.51 15.39 -3.43
CA SER A 47 -4.14 15.65 -2.97
C SER A 47 -3.17 15.47 -4.15
N ASN A 48 -1.87 15.54 -3.89
CA ASN A 48 -0.84 15.21 -4.86
C ASN A 48 0.17 14.22 -4.27
N ALA A 49 0.87 13.50 -5.14
CA ALA A 49 1.82 12.47 -4.72
C ALA A 49 2.97 13.01 -3.85
N GLU A 50 3.43 14.24 -4.09
CA GLU A 50 4.50 14.87 -3.30
C GLU A 50 4.06 15.09 -1.84
N LEU A 51 2.83 15.55 -1.61
CA LEU A 51 2.29 15.73 -0.26
C LEU A 51 2.07 14.40 0.45
N ILE A 52 1.64 13.36 -0.26
CA ILE A 52 1.48 12.03 0.32
C ILE A 52 2.83 11.44 0.70
N ALA A 53 3.83 11.53 -0.17
CA ALA A 53 5.17 11.00 0.09
C ALA A 53 5.92 11.76 1.20
N LYS A 54 5.48 12.97 1.60
CA LYS A 54 6.04 13.69 2.75
C LYS A 54 5.46 13.23 4.09
N LYS A 55 4.36 12.49 4.09
CA LYS A 55 3.74 11.98 5.31
C LYS A 55 4.47 10.70 5.72
N GLU A 56 4.98 10.68 6.94
CA GLU A 56 5.51 9.47 7.56
C GLU A 56 4.36 8.51 7.89
N GLY A 57 4.54 7.22 7.59
CA GLY A 57 3.54 6.19 7.87
C GLY A 57 3.42 5.14 6.77
N MET A 58 2.32 4.39 6.84
CA MET A 58 1.99 3.34 5.89
C MET A 58 1.09 3.88 4.78
N ILE A 59 1.40 3.53 3.52
CA ILE A 59 0.55 3.82 2.36
C ILE A 59 -0.07 2.51 1.87
N ALA A 60 -1.39 2.43 1.89
CA ALA A 60 -2.18 1.33 1.35
C ALA A 60 -2.66 1.67 -0.07
N ILE A 61 -2.38 0.76 -1.01
CA ILE A 61 -2.78 0.89 -2.43
C ILE A 61 -3.54 -0.36 -2.83
N GLY A 62 -4.71 -0.20 -3.47
CA GLY A 62 -5.50 -1.33 -3.95
C GLY A 62 -4.80 -2.09 -5.08
N GLY A 63 -4.52 -3.37 -4.85
CA GLY A 63 -3.95 -4.31 -5.83
C GLY A 63 -5.00 -5.01 -6.71
N PHE A 64 -6.12 -4.35 -7.01
CA PHE A 64 -7.26 -4.92 -7.73
C PHE A 64 -7.65 -4.04 -8.93
N PRO A 65 -8.23 -4.61 -10.00
CA PRO A 65 -8.49 -3.87 -11.24
C PRO A 65 -9.64 -2.85 -11.13
N ARG A 66 -10.64 -3.09 -10.28
CA ARG A 66 -11.81 -2.22 -10.09
C ARG A 66 -12.36 -2.34 -8.67
N GLY A 67 -13.11 -1.32 -8.25
CA GLY A 67 -13.75 -1.26 -6.93
C GLY A 67 -13.09 -0.25 -6.00
N HIS A 68 -13.40 -0.38 -4.71
CA HIS A 68 -12.87 0.42 -3.62
C HIS A 68 -12.47 -0.51 -2.46
N PHE A 69 -11.73 0.02 -1.48
CA PHE A 69 -11.51 -0.70 -0.23
C PHE A 69 -12.85 -1.12 0.37
N SER A 70 -12.93 -2.34 0.90
CA SER A 70 -14.08 -2.77 1.69
C SER A 70 -14.16 -1.94 2.97
N ASN A 71 -15.33 -1.88 3.60
CA ASN A 71 -15.51 -1.15 4.86
C ASN A 71 -14.55 -1.65 5.96
N VAL A 72 -14.27 -2.96 5.98
CA VAL A 72 -13.32 -3.56 6.92
C VAL A 72 -11.91 -2.97 6.75
N ILE A 73 -11.46 -2.76 5.52
CA ILE A 73 -10.16 -2.13 5.24
C ILE A 73 -10.23 -0.62 5.49
N ALA A 74 -11.28 0.04 5.02
CA ALA A 74 -11.43 1.50 5.09
C ALA A 74 -11.51 2.02 6.54
N ASN A 75 -12.11 1.26 7.45
CA ASN A 75 -12.20 1.62 8.88
C ASN A 75 -10.83 1.63 9.58
N ASN A 76 -9.83 0.96 9.02
CA ASN A 76 -8.46 0.89 9.53
C ASN A 76 -7.53 1.92 8.85
N ILE A 77 -8.07 2.83 8.03
CA ILE A 77 -7.31 3.86 7.31
C ILE A 77 -7.63 5.22 7.92
N ASN A 78 -6.60 5.99 8.30
CA ASN A 78 -6.78 7.30 8.92
C ASN A 78 -7.25 8.36 7.90
N GLU A 79 -6.79 8.27 6.65
CA GLU A 79 -7.19 9.18 5.58
C GLU A 79 -7.22 8.48 4.21
N LEU A 80 -8.28 8.73 3.45
CA LEU A 80 -8.31 8.44 2.03
C LEU A 80 -7.90 9.66 1.21
N ALA A 81 -6.90 9.49 0.35
CA ALA A 81 -6.40 10.53 -0.53
C ALA A 81 -6.44 10.11 -2.00
N SER A 82 -6.75 11.07 -2.88
CA SER A 82 -6.73 10.89 -4.33
C SER A 82 -5.62 11.75 -4.93
N ILE A 83 -4.60 11.11 -5.53
CA ILE A 83 -3.45 11.81 -6.13
C ILE A 83 -3.66 12.19 -7.60
N SER A 84 -4.83 11.88 -8.16
CA SER A 84 -5.16 12.13 -9.57
C SER A 84 -6.67 12.27 -9.76
N ARG A 85 -7.06 13.11 -10.72
CA ARG A 85 -8.45 13.22 -11.19
C ARG A 85 -8.88 12.05 -12.10
N TYR A 86 -7.93 11.25 -12.56
CA TYR A 86 -8.18 10.09 -13.44
C TYR A 86 -7.95 8.79 -12.69
N ALA A 87 -8.61 7.73 -13.14
CA ALA A 87 -8.26 6.39 -12.71
C ALA A 87 -6.86 6.04 -13.24
N LEU A 88 -5.98 5.64 -12.33
CA LEU A 88 -4.63 5.19 -12.63
C LEU A 88 -4.51 3.72 -12.27
N ASP A 89 -3.74 2.97 -13.06
CA ASP A 89 -3.39 1.61 -12.71
C ASP A 89 -2.52 1.58 -11.46
N THR A 90 -2.66 0.53 -10.64
CA THR A 90 -1.92 0.37 -9.37
C THR A 90 -0.42 0.58 -9.55
N HIS A 91 0.17 0.04 -10.61
CA HIS A 91 1.60 0.19 -10.87
C HIS A 91 2.00 1.65 -11.13
N VAL A 92 1.18 2.43 -11.84
CA VAL A 92 1.41 3.87 -12.04
C VAL A 92 1.35 4.63 -10.73
N VAL A 93 0.37 4.31 -9.86
CA VAL A 93 0.25 4.91 -8.53
C VAL A 93 1.49 4.59 -7.68
N CYS A 94 1.89 3.32 -7.62
CA CYS A 94 3.10 2.89 -6.91
C CYS A 94 4.34 3.62 -7.41
N SER A 95 4.60 3.59 -8.72
CA SER A 95 5.76 4.27 -9.32
C SER A 95 5.78 5.76 -9.01
N ARG A 96 4.61 6.43 -9.04
CA ARG A 96 4.55 7.86 -8.75
C ARG A 96 4.86 8.17 -7.29
N ILE A 97 4.39 7.35 -6.36
CA ILE A 97 4.67 7.52 -4.93
C ILE A 97 6.14 7.25 -4.64
N VAL A 98 6.70 6.15 -5.14
CA VAL A 98 8.13 5.81 -4.98
C VAL A 98 9.02 6.94 -5.52
N TYR A 99 8.71 7.47 -6.71
CA TYR A 99 9.44 8.61 -7.27
C TYR A 99 9.47 9.84 -6.35
N GLU A 100 8.33 10.19 -5.73
CA GLU A 100 8.28 11.35 -4.82
C GLU A 100 8.99 11.07 -3.48
N PHE A 101 9.06 9.82 -3.02
CA PHE A 101 9.91 9.44 -1.88
C PHE A 101 11.39 9.57 -2.22
N GLU A 102 11.83 9.00 -3.36
CA GLU A 102 13.23 9.05 -3.80
C GLU A 102 13.72 10.49 -3.99
N LYS A 103 12.88 11.34 -4.60
CA LYS A 103 13.16 12.78 -4.77
C LYS A 103 13.40 13.51 -3.44
N GLN A 104 12.81 13.04 -2.34
CA GLN A 104 13.04 13.61 -1.01
C GLN A 104 14.31 13.10 -0.34
N LEU A 105 14.72 11.86 -0.62
CA LEU A 105 15.96 11.27 -0.09
C LEU A 105 17.22 11.77 -0.79
N ILE A 106 17.11 12.11 -2.08
CA ILE A 106 18.24 12.51 -2.94
C ILE A 106 18.52 14.03 -2.87
N ARG A 107 17.63 14.82 -2.26
CA ARG A 107 17.79 16.25 -2.06
C ARG A 107 18.42 16.57 -0.71
#